data_AF-A0A956ABR3-F1
#
_entry.id   AF-A0A956ABR3-F1
#
_cell.length_a   1.000
_cell.length_b   1.000
_cell.length_c   1.000
_cell.angle_alpha   90.00
_cell.angle_beta   90.00
_cell.angle_gamma   90.00
#
_symmetry.space_group_name_H-M   'P 1'
#
loop_
_entity.id
_entity.type
_entity.pdbx_description
1 polymer ?
#
loop_
_entity_poly.entity_id
_entity_poly.type
_entity_poly.pdbx_seq_one_letter_code
_entity_poly.pdbx_strand_id
1 'polypeptide(L)'
;MSDSPPTRPPRAPIRSGFLLSFRYATTGLLHSLATDRNLKIHWTSGLMVAFVGMALPLDLTSRAALIFSVMLVIFAEILNTALESFVDLHIHQYHRHAMIAKDAAAAGVLILALAVVAVFIDILIANWSTVTASGPAIRRSLLFGLPATALLITLLAAPLPRWTRAILGTAILGLLVPLVGHSQNHVFSGMALFFATIASWARLRFYGDGRDEPFDEPEKSP
;
A
#
# COMPACT_ATOMS: atom_id res chain seq x y z
N MET A 1 4.22 56.70 10.64
CA MET A 1 4.05 55.62 9.64
C MET A 1 5.24 54.69 9.81
N SER A 2 5.09 53.63 10.58
CA SER A 2 6.18 52.69 10.92
C SER A 2 5.97 51.43 10.09
N ASP A 3 6.69 51.32 8.99
CA ASP A 3 6.77 50.07 8.23
C ASP A 3 7.71 49.12 8.99
N SER A 4 7.10 48.16 9.67
CA SER A 4 7.82 47.03 10.22
C SER A 4 8.15 46.07 9.07
N PRO A 5 9.39 45.58 8.93
CA PRO A 5 9.73 44.63 7.87
C PRO A 5 8.92 43.33 8.02
N PRO A 6 8.56 42.64 6.93
CA PRO A 6 7.79 41.41 7.01
C PRO A 6 8.54 40.37 7.86
N THR A 7 7.89 39.89 8.92
CA THR A 7 8.42 38.82 9.77
C THR A 7 8.59 37.56 8.92
N ARG A 8 9.82 37.08 8.76
CA ARG A 8 10.08 35.79 8.09
C ARG A 8 9.25 34.71 8.79
N PRO A 9 8.54 33.84 8.05
CA PRO A 9 7.84 32.73 8.66
C PRO A 9 8.85 31.89 9.47
N PRO A 10 8.44 31.35 10.63
CA PRO A 10 9.31 30.53 11.44
C PRO A 10 9.86 29.38 10.60
N ARG A 11 11.20 29.23 10.56
CA ARG A 11 11.82 28.09 9.89
C ARG A 11 11.45 26.84 10.67
N ALA A 12 10.84 25.87 9.99
CA ALA A 12 10.55 24.57 10.59
C ALA A 12 11.83 24.00 11.25
N PRO A 13 11.74 23.40 12.46
CA PRO A 13 12.91 22.90 13.15
C PRO A 13 13.56 21.75 12.35
N ILE A 14 14.69 22.03 11.71
CA ILE A 14 15.47 21.05 10.93
C ILE A 14 16.41 20.28 11.87
N ARG A 15 15.85 19.39 12.69
CA ARG A 15 16.54 18.17 13.18
C ARG A 15 15.49 17.11 13.50
N SER A 16 15.04 16.41 12.47
CA SER A 16 14.23 15.20 12.67
C SER A 16 15.15 14.06 13.08
N GLY A 17 15.02 13.59 14.32
CA GLY A 17 15.61 12.31 14.72
C GLY A 17 15.07 11.18 13.84
N PHE A 18 15.81 10.07 13.72
CA PHE A 18 15.43 8.90 12.91
C PHE A 18 13.98 8.44 13.15
N LEU A 19 13.54 8.43 14.41
CA LEU A 19 12.17 8.06 14.80
C LEU A 19 11.11 9.01 14.21
N LEU A 20 11.42 10.31 14.13
CA LEU A 20 10.48 11.30 13.60
C LEU A 20 10.32 11.16 12.08
N SER A 21 11.42 10.95 11.35
CA SER A 21 11.37 10.68 9.90
C SER A 21 10.60 9.40 9.59
N PHE A 22 10.81 8.35 10.38
CA PHE A 22 10.03 7.10 10.25
C PHE A 22 8.54 7.32 10.52
N ARG A 23 8.19 8.14 11.52
CA ARG A 23 6.80 8.51 11.81
C ARG A 23 6.14 9.27 10.65
N TYR A 24 6.89 10.16 9.99
CA TYR A 24 6.39 10.86 8.80
C TYR A 24 6.20 9.92 7.61
N ALA A 25 7.18 9.06 7.31
CA ALA A 25 7.07 8.10 6.23
C ALA A 25 5.89 7.12 6.42
N THR A 26 5.73 6.59 7.64
CA THR A 26 4.59 5.70 7.97
C THR A 26 3.26 6.43 7.88
N THR A 27 3.16 7.67 8.39
CA THR A 27 1.93 8.46 8.29
C THR A 27 1.57 8.74 6.83
N GLY A 28 2.57 9.06 5.97
CA GLY A 28 2.39 9.23 4.54
C GLY A 28 1.85 7.97 3.86
N LEU A 29 2.47 6.80 4.12
CA LEU A 29 2.01 5.52 3.57
C LEU A 29 0.54 5.22 3.95
N LEU A 30 0.20 5.38 5.22
CA LEU A 30 -1.16 5.12 5.70
C LEU A 30 -2.18 6.09 5.10
N HIS A 31 -1.81 7.36 4.97
CA HIS A 31 -2.67 8.37 4.37
C HIS A 31 -2.95 8.01 2.91
N SER A 32 -1.91 7.81 2.11
CA SER A 32 -2.04 7.42 0.70
C SER A 32 -2.89 6.15 0.54
N LEU A 33 -2.67 5.12 1.37
CA LEU A 33 -3.45 3.88 1.28
C LEU A 33 -4.93 4.08 1.65
N ALA A 34 -5.23 5.03 2.54
CA ALA A 34 -6.61 5.32 2.95
C ALA A 34 -7.37 6.13 1.89
N THR A 35 -6.69 7.00 1.14
CA THR A 35 -7.30 7.96 0.22
C THR A 35 -7.24 7.49 -1.22
N ASP A 36 -6.05 7.16 -1.73
CA ASP A 36 -5.83 6.88 -3.14
C ASP A 36 -6.45 5.53 -3.58
N ARG A 37 -7.14 5.55 -4.73
CA ARG A 37 -7.83 4.38 -5.30
C ARG A 37 -6.85 3.40 -5.92
N ASN A 38 -5.85 3.90 -6.66
CA ASN A 38 -4.93 3.04 -7.38
C ASN A 38 -4.02 2.30 -6.40
N LEU A 39 -3.52 2.99 -5.37
CA LEU A 39 -2.75 2.35 -4.31
C LEU A 39 -3.53 1.24 -3.60
N LYS A 40 -4.83 1.41 -3.32
CA LYS A 40 -5.68 0.34 -2.76
C LYS A 40 -5.70 -0.89 -3.66
N ILE A 41 -5.82 -0.70 -4.97
CA ILE A 41 -5.82 -1.80 -5.94
C ILE A 41 -4.47 -2.53 -5.90
N HIS A 42 -3.36 -1.81 -6.04
CA HIS A 42 -2.02 -2.42 -6.00
C HIS A 42 -1.71 -3.10 -4.66
N TRP A 43 -2.18 -2.54 -3.55
CA TRP A 43 -2.08 -3.14 -2.21
C TRP A 43 -2.85 -4.47 -2.11
N THR A 44 -4.09 -4.50 -2.64
CA THR A 44 -4.89 -5.74 -2.67
C THR A 44 -4.29 -6.79 -3.58
N SER A 45 -3.75 -6.41 -4.73
CA SER A 45 -3.02 -7.30 -5.63
C SER A 45 -1.76 -7.88 -4.97
N GLY A 46 -1.02 -7.06 -4.23
CA GLY A 46 0.13 -7.52 -3.44
C GLY A 46 -0.25 -8.59 -2.40
N LEU A 47 -1.39 -8.42 -1.72
CA LEU A 47 -1.90 -9.44 -0.80
C LEU A 47 -2.23 -10.75 -1.51
N MET A 48 -2.84 -10.69 -2.69
CA MET A 48 -3.12 -11.89 -3.49
C MET A 48 -1.82 -12.62 -3.90
N VAL A 49 -0.78 -11.88 -4.29
CA VAL A 49 0.55 -12.46 -4.57
C VAL A 49 1.12 -13.14 -3.31
N ALA A 50 0.94 -12.56 -2.13
CA ALA A 50 1.35 -13.18 -0.87
C ALA A 50 0.66 -14.54 -0.65
N PHE A 51 -0.64 -14.64 -0.96
CA PHE A 51 -1.40 -15.89 -0.83
C PHE A 51 -0.91 -17.00 -1.76
N VAL A 52 -0.55 -16.65 -2.99
CA VAL A 52 0.05 -17.60 -3.94
C VAL A 52 1.45 -18.01 -3.46
N GLY A 53 2.27 -17.05 -3.03
CA GLY A 53 3.61 -17.31 -2.53
C GLY A 53 3.66 -18.18 -1.27
N MET A 54 2.63 -18.13 -0.41
CA MET A 54 2.49 -19.04 0.72
C MET A 54 2.13 -20.48 0.30
N ALA A 55 1.40 -20.64 -0.82
CA ALA A 55 0.93 -21.94 -1.29
C ALA A 55 2.02 -22.77 -2.00
N LEU A 56 2.98 -22.08 -2.64
CA LEU A 56 3.98 -22.71 -3.51
C LEU A 56 5.36 -22.70 -2.84
N PRO A 57 6.10 -23.82 -2.83
CA PRO A 57 7.48 -23.87 -2.34
C PRO A 57 8.46 -23.28 -3.37
N LEU A 58 8.43 -21.95 -3.52
CA LEU A 58 9.32 -21.20 -4.41
C LEU A 58 10.75 -21.09 -3.88
N ASP A 59 11.72 -21.08 -4.79
CA ASP A 59 13.15 -20.87 -4.48
C ASP A 59 13.44 -19.42 -4.06
N LEU A 60 14.66 -19.14 -3.60
CA LEU A 60 15.03 -17.79 -3.15
C LEU A 60 14.89 -16.73 -4.27
N THR A 61 15.24 -17.08 -5.50
CA THR A 61 15.26 -16.14 -6.63
C THR A 61 13.85 -15.74 -7.02
N SER A 62 12.94 -16.72 -7.19
CA SER A 62 11.54 -16.45 -7.50
C SER A 62 10.85 -15.63 -6.41
N ARG A 63 11.16 -15.91 -5.13
CA ARG A 63 10.64 -15.15 -4.00
C ARG A 63 11.13 -13.70 -4.01
N ALA A 64 12.43 -13.50 -4.17
CA ALA A 64 13.03 -12.17 -4.20
C ALA A 64 12.49 -11.34 -5.38
N ALA A 65 12.41 -11.94 -6.56
CA ALA A 65 11.85 -11.29 -7.75
C ALA A 65 10.41 -10.84 -7.53
N LEU A 66 9.53 -11.72 -7.03
CA LEU A 66 8.12 -11.37 -6.76
C LEU A 66 7.98 -10.26 -5.72
N ILE A 67 8.69 -10.36 -4.60
CA ILE A 67 8.62 -9.35 -3.54
C ILE A 67 9.10 -8.00 -4.08
N PHE A 68 10.24 -7.98 -4.78
CA PHE A 68 10.77 -6.77 -5.36
C PHE A 68 9.82 -6.15 -6.39
N SER A 69 9.28 -6.96 -7.30
CA SER A 69 8.30 -6.55 -8.30
C SER A 69 7.05 -5.91 -7.68
N VAL A 70 6.45 -6.54 -6.67
CA VAL A 70 5.26 -6.01 -5.98
C VAL A 70 5.58 -4.71 -5.25
N MET A 71 6.70 -4.66 -4.51
CA MET A 71 7.12 -3.46 -3.79
C MET A 71 7.43 -2.30 -4.74
N LEU A 72 8.00 -2.58 -5.91
CA LEU A 72 8.33 -1.58 -6.92
C LEU A 72 7.08 -0.93 -7.52
N VAL A 73 6.02 -1.70 -7.79
CA VAL A 73 4.74 -1.15 -8.26
C VAL A 73 4.10 -0.25 -7.20
N ILE A 74 4.08 -0.70 -5.95
CA ILE A 74 3.54 0.11 -4.83
C ILE A 74 4.34 1.41 -4.68
N PHE A 75 5.66 1.33 -4.75
CA PHE A 75 6.54 2.49 -4.72
C PHE A 75 6.25 3.46 -5.88
N ALA A 76 6.12 2.93 -7.10
CA ALA A 76 5.82 3.74 -8.28
C ALA A 76 4.45 4.43 -8.18
N GLU A 77 3.43 3.76 -7.63
CA GLU A 77 2.10 4.36 -7.43
C GLU A 77 2.15 5.52 -6.42
N ILE A 78 2.89 5.34 -5.32
CA ILE A 78 3.08 6.41 -4.32
C ILE A 78 3.82 7.59 -4.95
N LEU A 79 4.86 7.33 -5.76
CA LEU A 79 5.55 8.39 -6.50
C LEU A 79 4.65 9.08 -7.53
N ASN A 80 3.79 8.33 -8.23
CA ASN A 80 2.81 8.89 -9.17
C ASN A 80 1.88 9.86 -8.44
N THR A 81 1.31 9.45 -7.31
CA THR A 81 0.45 10.30 -6.48
C THR A 81 1.19 11.54 -5.95
N ALA A 82 2.46 11.39 -5.55
CA ALA A 82 3.28 12.51 -5.09
C ALA A 82 3.57 13.51 -6.23
N LEU A 83 3.84 13.02 -7.44
CA LEU A 83 4.04 13.84 -8.63
C LEU A 83 2.75 14.57 -9.01
N GLU A 84 1.61 13.88 -9.00
CA GLU A 84 0.30 14.51 -9.23
C GLU A 84 0.06 15.66 -8.26
N SER A 85 0.28 15.42 -6.96
CA SER A 85 0.14 16.43 -5.91
C SER A 85 1.10 17.62 -6.12
N PHE A 86 2.34 17.36 -6.54
CA PHE A 86 3.33 18.41 -6.82
C PHE A 86 2.93 19.28 -8.02
N VAL A 87 2.40 18.65 -9.07
CA VAL A 87 1.89 19.35 -10.25
C VAL A 87 0.67 20.19 -9.88
N ASP A 88 -0.27 19.64 -9.11
CA ASP A 88 -1.49 20.33 -8.68
C ASP A 88 -1.23 21.51 -7.75
N LEU A 89 -0.12 21.49 -7.01
CA LEU A 89 0.31 22.63 -6.20
C LEU A 89 0.67 23.86 -7.03
N HIS A 90 1.21 23.68 -8.24
CA HIS A 90 1.71 24.78 -9.07
C HIS A 90 0.75 25.14 -10.20
N ILE A 91 -0.05 24.19 -10.66
CA ILE A 91 -0.83 24.27 -11.89
C ILE A 91 -2.32 24.32 -11.58
N HIS A 92 -2.89 25.53 -11.59
CA HIS A 92 -4.31 25.77 -11.26
C HIS A 92 -5.20 25.91 -12.50
N GLN A 93 -4.61 26.07 -13.68
CA GLN A 93 -5.29 26.10 -14.97
C GLN A 93 -4.71 25.03 -15.88
N TYR A 94 -5.49 24.61 -16.89
CA TYR A 94 -5.05 23.58 -17.81
C TYR A 94 -3.73 23.95 -18.50
N HIS A 95 -2.69 23.13 -18.28
CA HIS A 95 -1.41 23.22 -18.97
C HIS A 95 -1.09 21.89 -19.63
N ARG A 96 -0.89 21.90 -20.95
CA ARG A 96 -0.60 20.69 -21.73
C ARG A 96 0.61 19.90 -21.21
N HIS A 97 1.66 20.57 -20.75
CA HIS A 97 2.84 19.91 -20.19
C HIS A 97 2.55 19.21 -18.85
N ALA A 98 1.69 19.78 -18.01
CA ALA A 98 1.27 19.17 -16.75
C ALA A 98 0.47 17.89 -17.00
N MET A 99 -0.43 17.91 -18.00
CA MET A 99 -1.16 16.72 -18.44
C MET A 99 -0.19 15.63 -18.93
N ILE A 100 0.74 15.96 -19.84
CA ILE A 100 1.74 15.00 -20.34
C ILE A 100 2.58 14.40 -19.21
N ALA A 101 2.98 15.20 -18.22
CA ALA A 101 3.76 14.71 -17.09
C ALA A 101 2.98 13.70 -16.23
N LYS A 102 1.71 13.99 -15.93
CA LYS A 102 0.82 13.07 -15.20
C LYS A 102 0.57 11.79 -15.98
N ASP A 103 0.25 11.91 -17.28
CA ASP A 103 0.01 10.77 -18.16
C ASP A 103 1.25 9.86 -18.25
N ALA A 104 2.45 10.45 -18.34
CA ALA A 104 3.70 9.70 -18.37
C ALA A 104 3.97 8.95 -17.06
N ALA A 105 3.67 9.58 -15.91
CA ALA A 105 3.82 8.94 -14.60
C ALA A 105 2.86 7.75 -14.44
N ALA A 106 1.59 7.91 -14.79
CA ALA A 106 0.60 6.84 -14.80
C ALA A 106 0.99 5.71 -15.78
N ALA A 107 1.49 6.04 -16.96
CA ALA A 107 2.00 5.05 -17.92
C ALA A 107 3.18 4.24 -17.35
N GLY A 108 4.06 4.86 -16.57
CA GLY A 108 5.15 4.18 -15.88
C GLY A 108 4.65 3.12 -14.89
N VAL A 109 3.64 3.45 -14.08
CA VAL A 109 3.02 2.49 -13.15
C VAL A 109 2.37 1.33 -13.91
N LEU A 110 1.67 1.62 -15.01
CA LEU A 110 1.05 0.60 -15.86
C LEU A 110 2.09 -0.38 -16.42
N ILE A 111 3.21 0.11 -16.94
CA ILE A 111 4.29 -0.74 -17.47
C ILE A 111 4.87 -1.63 -16.36
N LEU A 112 5.08 -1.08 -15.16
CA LEU A 112 5.55 -1.87 -14.02
C LEU A 112 4.53 -2.94 -13.63
N ALA A 113 3.24 -2.63 -13.58
CA ALA A 113 2.20 -3.60 -13.28
C ALA A 113 2.19 -4.75 -14.29
N LEU A 114 2.34 -4.46 -15.59
CA LEU A 114 2.47 -5.47 -16.64
C LEU A 114 3.74 -6.31 -16.48
N ALA A 115 4.86 -5.70 -16.10
CA ALA A 115 6.10 -6.43 -15.83
C ALA A 115 5.95 -7.41 -14.66
N VAL A 116 5.23 -7.03 -13.59
CA VAL A 116 4.95 -7.96 -12.48
C VAL A 116 4.10 -9.13 -12.93
N VAL A 117 3.09 -8.89 -13.77
CA VAL A 117 2.27 -9.97 -14.35
C VAL A 117 3.13 -10.92 -15.19
N ALA A 118 4.04 -10.39 -16.02
CA ALA A 118 4.95 -11.20 -16.81
C ALA A 118 5.88 -12.06 -15.93
N VAL A 119 6.51 -11.46 -14.91
CA VAL A 119 7.34 -12.17 -13.93
C VAL A 119 6.55 -13.26 -13.21
N PHE A 120 5.32 -12.97 -12.80
CA PHE A 120 4.46 -13.93 -12.13
C PHE A 120 4.12 -15.12 -13.05
N ILE A 121 3.75 -14.87 -14.30
CA ILE A 121 3.48 -15.92 -15.29
C ILE A 121 4.72 -16.77 -15.54
N ASP A 122 5.88 -16.15 -15.71
CA ASP A 122 7.15 -16.86 -15.93
C ASP A 122 7.48 -17.81 -14.77
N ILE A 123 7.32 -17.34 -13.52
CA ILE A 123 7.50 -18.17 -12.32
C ILE A 123 6.51 -19.33 -12.29
N LEU A 124 5.25 -19.13 -12.67
CA LEU A 124 4.26 -20.21 -12.73
C LEU A 124 4.61 -21.27 -13.77
N ILE A 125 5.07 -20.85 -14.96
CA ILE A 125 5.48 -21.74 -16.05
C ILE A 125 6.72 -22.53 -15.63
N ALA A 126 7.74 -21.85 -15.10
CA ALA A 126 8.98 -22.47 -14.65
C ALA A 126 8.75 -23.49 -13.52
N ASN A 127 7.73 -23.28 -12.68
CA ASN A 127 7.39 -24.15 -11.55
C ASN A 127 6.13 -25.00 -11.79
N TRP A 128 5.76 -25.28 -13.04
CA TRP A 128 4.49 -25.95 -13.36
C TRP A 128 4.27 -27.30 -12.65
N SER A 129 5.32 -28.12 -12.55
CA SER A 129 5.28 -29.40 -11.83
C SER A 129 4.96 -29.20 -10.34
N THR A 130 5.59 -28.21 -9.72
CA THR A 130 5.36 -27.81 -8.34
C THR A 130 3.95 -27.28 -8.11
N VAL A 131 3.43 -26.48 -9.05
CA VAL A 131 2.06 -25.93 -8.99
C VAL A 131 1.02 -27.05 -9.00
N THR A 132 1.16 -28.01 -9.93
CA THR A 132 0.22 -29.14 -10.04
C THR A 132 0.30 -30.09 -8.85
N ALA A 133 1.49 -30.26 -8.25
CA ALA A 133 1.66 -31.02 -7.01
C ALA A 133 1.09 -30.33 -5.76
N SER A 134 0.99 -28.99 -5.76
CA SER A 134 0.59 -28.18 -4.61
C SER A 134 -0.94 -27.99 -4.46
N GLY A 135 -1.76 -28.82 -5.12
CA GLY A 135 -3.22 -28.69 -5.16
C GLY A 135 -3.90 -28.44 -3.81
N PRO A 136 -3.63 -29.21 -2.74
CA PRO A 136 -4.22 -28.96 -1.42
C PRO A 136 -3.83 -27.61 -0.82
N ALA A 137 -2.57 -27.17 -0.99
CA ALA A 137 -2.10 -25.88 -0.50
C ALA A 137 -2.79 -24.72 -1.24
N ILE A 138 -2.90 -24.82 -2.57
CA ILE A 138 -3.61 -23.84 -3.41
C ILE A 138 -5.07 -23.74 -3.01
N ARG A 139 -5.77 -24.87 -2.81
CA ARG A 139 -7.18 -24.86 -2.37
C ARG A 139 -7.37 -24.15 -1.02
N ARG A 140 -6.44 -24.33 -0.07
CA ARG A 140 -6.49 -23.60 1.21
C ARG A 140 -6.28 -22.10 1.02
N SER A 141 -5.28 -21.72 0.22
CA SER A 141 -5.04 -20.32 -0.14
C SER A 141 -6.25 -19.69 -0.83
N LEU A 142 -6.98 -20.42 -1.66
CA LEU A 142 -8.23 -19.93 -2.25
C LEU A 142 -9.36 -19.84 -1.21
N LEU A 143 -9.53 -20.87 -0.38
CA LEU A 143 -10.62 -20.96 0.60
C LEU A 143 -10.56 -19.84 1.64
N PHE A 144 -9.38 -19.54 2.18
CA PHE A 144 -9.22 -18.49 3.19
C PHE A 144 -8.77 -17.16 2.59
N GLY A 145 -8.02 -17.20 1.49
CA GLY A 145 -7.51 -15.99 0.83
C GLY A 145 -8.59 -15.22 0.09
N LEU A 146 -9.50 -15.86 -0.65
CA LEU A 146 -10.56 -15.13 -1.35
C LEU A 146 -11.47 -14.34 -0.39
N PRO A 147 -11.97 -14.92 0.72
CA PRO A 147 -12.68 -14.15 1.72
C PRO A 147 -11.81 -13.05 2.34
N ALA A 148 -10.55 -13.32 2.69
CA ALA A 148 -9.66 -12.31 3.26
C ALA A 148 -9.44 -11.12 2.32
N THR A 149 -9.25 -11.38 1.01
CA THR A 149 -9.14 -10.34 -0.01
C THR A 149 -10.45 -9.57 -0.17
N ALA A 150 -11.60 -10.25 -0.21
CA ALA A 150 -12.90 -9.59 -0.31
C ALA A 150 -13.18 -8.68 0.90
N LEU A 151 -12.86 -9.14 2.11
CA LEU A 151 -12.94 -8.33 3.33
C LEU A 151 -11.96 -7.15 3.28
N LEU A 152 -10.74 -7.34 2.76
CA LEU A 152 -9.77 -6.25 2.60
C LEU A 152 -10.27 -5.19 1.60
N ILE A 153 -10.79 -5.61 0.45
CA ILE A 153 -11.38 -4.69 -0.54
C ILE A 153 -12.53 -3.91 0.10
N THR A 154 -13.42 -4.61 0.81
CA THR A 154 -14.53 -3.99 1.54
C THR A 154 -14.02 -2.98 2.58
N LEU A 155 -13.01 -3.35 3.36
CA LEU A 155 -12.38 -2.49 4.35
C LEU A 155 -11.80 -1.21 3.73
N LEU A 156 -11.14 -1.33 2.57
CA LEU A 156 -10.47 -0.22 1.88
C LEU A 156 -11.43 0.69 1.08
N ALA A 157 -12.47 0.11 0.48
CA ALA A 157 -13.37 0.82 -0.43
C ALA A 157 -14.65 1.33 0.24
N ALA A 158 -15.21 0.60 1.21
CA ALA A 158 -16.54 0.90 1.73
C ALA A 158 -16.51 1.98 2.83
N PRO A 159 -17.50 2.89 2.85
CA PRO A 159 -17.61 3.93 3.86
C PRO A 159 -18.14 3.40 5.21
N LEU A 160 -17.29 2.73 6.00
CA LEU A 160 -17.71 1.97 7.18
C LEU A 160 -17.42 2.67 8.54
N PRO A 161 -18.30 2.53 9.55
CA PRO A 161 -18.04 3.09 10.87
C PRO A 161 -16.83 2.42 11.55
N ARG A 162 -16.22 3.10 12.53
CA ARG A 162 -14.95 2.69 13.18
C ARG A 162 -14.99 1.26 13.70
N TRP A 163 -16.09 0.88 14.37
CA TRP A 163 -16.25 -0.45 14.94
C TRP A 163 -16.31 -1.55 13.86
N THR A 164 -17.02 -1.33 12.75
CA THR A 164 -17.09 -2.32 11.65
C THR A 164 -15.73 -2.52 11.01
N ARG A 165 -14.93 -1.45 10.84
CA ARG A 165 -13.56 -1.56 10.35
C ARG A 165 -12.67 -2.38 11.27
N ALA A 166 -12.79 -2.18 12.59
CA ALA A 166 -12.03 -2.97 13.55
C ALA A 166 -12.41 -4.46 13.46
N ILE A 167 -13.70 -4.77 13.38
CA ILE A 167 -14.19 -6.14 13.19
C ILE A 167 -13.65 -6.75 11.89
N LEU A 168 -13.76 -6.03 10.76
CA LEU A 168 -13.22 -6.51 9.49
C LEU A 168 -11.71 -6.76 9.55
N GLY A 169 -10.94 -5.83 10.14
CA GLY A 169 -9.51 -6.01 10.33
C GLY A 169 -9.19 -7.27 11.16
N THR A 170 -9.91 -7.49 12.26
CA THR A 170 -9.75 -8.71 13.06
C THR A 170 -10.16 -9.98 12.31
N ALA A 171 -11.22 -9.93 11.50
CA ALA A 171 -11.67 -11.06 10.70
C ALA A 171 -10.65 -11.42 9.61
N ILE A 172 -10.07 -10.43 8.93
CA ILE A 172 -8.98 -10.62 7.96
C ILE A 172 -7.81 -11.32 8.65
N LEU A 173 -7.35 -10.81 9.80
CA LEU A 173 -6.24 -11.42 10.53
C LEU A 173 -6.56 -12.86 10.98
N GLY A 174 -7.79 -13.12 11.43
CA GLY A 174 -8.26 -14.47 11.77
C GLY A 174 -8.21 -15.44 10.58
N LEU A 175 -8.59 -15.00 9.39
CA LEU A 175 -8.49 -15.79 8.16
C LEU A 175 -7.05 -16.07 7.73
N LEU A 176 -6.09 -15.23 8.14
CA LEU A 176 -4.67 -15.46 7.87
C LEU A 176 -4.06 -16.56 8.76
N VAL A 177 -4.56 -16.78 9.98
CA VAL A 177 -4.02 -17.78 10.92
C VAL A 177 -3.86 -19.18 10.29
N PRO A 178 -4.89 -19.80 9.68
CA PRO A 178 -4.75 -21.12 9.07
C PRO A 178 -3.80 -21.13 7.86
N LEU A 179 -3.71 -20.01 7.13
CA LEU A 179 -2.80 -19.85 5.99
C LEU A 179 -1.35 -19.81 6.44
N VAL A 180 -1.04 -19.00 7.45
CA VAL A 180 0.30 -18.86 8.01
C VAL A 180 0.76 -20.18 8.64
N GLY A 181 -0.12 -20.87 9.38
CA GLY A 181 0.21 -22.13 10.05
C GLY A 181 0.56 -23.29 9.10
N HIS A 182 0.13 -23.24 7.84
CA HIS A 182 0.40 -24.26 6.82
C HIS A 182 1.21 -23.72 5.63
N SER A 183 1.81 -22.56 5.79
CA SER A 183 2.54 -21.87 4.73
C SER A 183 3.84 -22.60 4.42
N GLN A 184 4.15 -22.71 3.13
CA GLN A 184 5.46 -23.19 2.66
C GLN A 184 6.53 -22.10 2.77
N ASN A 185 6.13 -20.83 2.91
CA ASN A 185 7.02 -19.67 2.89
C ASN A 185 6.65 -18.64 3.97
N HIS A 186 7.47 -18.58 5.01
CA HIS A 186 7.30 -17.61 6.10
C HIS A 186 7.44 -16.15 5.64
N VAL A 187 8.24 -15.87 4.60
CA VAL A 187 8.41 -14.51 4.06
C VAL A 187 7.09 -13.96 3.50
N PHE A 188 6.38 -14.76 2.69
CA PHE A 188 5.07 -14.36 2.17
C PHE A 188 3.99 -14.31 3.25
N SER A 189 4.14 -15.11 4.30
CA SER A 189 3.28 -15.04 5.49
C SER A 189 3.44 -13.70 6.20
N GLY A 190 4.69 -13.26 6.40
CA GLY A 190 5.01 -11.93 6.93
C GLY A 190 4.48 -10.82 6.04
N MET A 191 4.63 -10.95 4.72
CA MET A 191 4.10 -9.98 3.75
C MET A 191 2.57 -9.86 3.80
N ALA A 192 1.85 -10.98 3.92
CA ALA A 192 0.39 -10.98 4.04
C ALA A 192 -0.08 -10.29 5.33
N LEU A 193 0.57 -10.60 6.46
CA LEU A 193 0.32 -9.94 7.74
C LEU A 193 0.62 -8.44 7.67
N PHE A 194 1.74 -8.05 7.06
CA PHE A 194 2.10 -6.66 6.83
C PHE A 194 1.02 -5.92 6.03
N PHE A 195 0.59 -6.46 4.90
CA PHE A 195 -0.46 -5.83 4.09
C PHE A 195 -1.78 -5.68 4.83
N ALA A 196 -2.23 -6.72 5.55
CA ALA A 196 -3.48 -6.71 6.30
C ALA A 196 -3.45 -5.71 7.47
N THR A 197 -2.34 -5.69 8.22
CA THR A 197 -2.17 -4.79 9.38
C THR A 197 -2.07 -3.34 8.95
N ILE A 198 -1.26 -3.02 7.94
CA ILE A 198 -1.12 -1.65 7.44
C ILE A 198 -2.44 -1.14 6.84
N ALA A 199 -3.16 -1.96 6.09
CA ALA A 199 -4.47 -1.57 5.55
C ALA A 199 -5.51 -1.32 6.67
N SER A 200 -5.55 -2.19 7.67
CA SER A 200 -6.42 -2.01 8.84
C SER A 200 -6.07 -0.74 9.62
N TRP A 201 -4.78 -0.49 9.83
CA TRP A 201 -4.32 0.70 10.52
C TRP A 201 -4.61 1.98 9.74
N ALA A 202 -4.37 1.98 8.42
CA ALA A 202 -4.64 3.11 7.53
C ALA A 202 -6.13 3.49 7.60
N ARG A 203 -7.01 2.51 7.47
CA ARG A 203 -8.46 2.76 7.52
C ARG A 203 -8.91 3.19 8.90
N LEU A 204 -8.42 2.61 10.00
CA LEU A 204 -8.81 3.03 11.35
C LEU A 204 -8.37 4.47 11.67
N ARG A 205 -7.20 4.88 11.18
CA ARG A 205 -6.60 6.20 11.45
C ARG A 205 -7.26 7.32 10.65
N PHE A 206 -7.48 7.14 9.34
CA PHE A 206 -7.86 8.24 8.45
C PHE A 206 -9.33 8.28 8.01
N TYR A 207 -10.14 7.26 8.31
CA TYR A 207 -11.55 7.26 7.88
C TYR A 207 -12.50 7.74 8.98
N GLY A 208 -13.30 8.77 8.67
CA GLY A 208 -14.37 9.31 9.51
C GLY A 208 -13.99 10.46 10.44
N ASP A 209 -12.79 11.01 10.31
CA ASP A 209 -12.49 12.33 10.86
C ASP A 209 -12.76 13.31 9.72
N GLY A 210 -13.77 14.17 9.82
CA GLY A 210 -13.93 15.33 8.92
C GLY A 210 -12.83 16.37 9.14
N ARG A 211 -11.66 15.90 9.53
CA ARG A 211 -10.45 16.63 9.81
C ARG A 211 -9.51 16.31 8.67
N ASP A 212 -9.68 17.06 7.60
CA ASP A 212 -8.54 17.67 6.92
C ASP A 212 -7.81 18.54 7.96
N GLU A 213 -7.30 17.95 9.04
CA GLU A 213 -6.43 18.68 9.96
C GLU A 213 -5.13 18.85 9.19
N PRO A 214 -4.80 20.09 8.76
CA PRO A 214 -3.48 20.34 8.25
C PRO A 214 -2.56 20.05 9.42
N PHE A 215 -1.65 19.09 9.22
CA PHE A 215 -0.45 18.86 10.01
C PHE A 215 -0.38 19.76 11.25
N ASP A 216 -0.83 19.27 12.42
CA ASP A 216 -0.87 20.03 13.68
C ASP A 216 0.33 20.98 13.75
N GLU A 217 0.10 22.29 13.57
CA GLU A 217 1.07 23.28 13.99
C GLU A 217 1.26 23.03 15.49
N PRO A 218 2.51 22.83 15.96
CA PRO A 218 2.74 22.60 17.38
C PRO A 218 2.13 23.76 18.15
N GLU A 219 1.12 23.43 18.95
CA GLU A 219 0.42 24.32 19.86
C GLU A 219 1.47 25.16 20.58
N LYS A 220 1.44 26.48 20.34
CA LYS A 220 2.28 27.43 21.06
C LYS A 220 1.90 27.30 22.54
N SER A 221 2.75 26.63 23.31
CA SER A 221 2.70 26.69 24.76
C SER A 221 2.83 28.16 25.20
N PRO A 222 1.99 28.62 26.14
CA PRO A 222 1.88 30.02 26.53
C PRO A 222 3.16 30.61 27.14
#